data_AF-A0A522R1E2-F1
#
_entry.id   AF-A0A522R1E2-F1
#
_cell.length_a   1.000
_cell.length_b   1.000
_cell.length_c   1.000
_cell.angle_alpha   90.00
_cell.angle_beta   90.00
_cell.angle_gamma   90.00
#
_symmetry.space_group_name_H-M   'P 1'
#
loop_
_entity.id
_entity.type
_entity.pdbx_description
1 polymer ?
#
loop_
_entity_poly.entity_id
_entity_poly.type
_entity_poly.pdbx_seq_one_letter_code
_entity_poly.pdbx_strand_id
1 'polypeptide(L)'
;SDQAGKNEIDPAALLRADAYVCDRRSQCEKLGELRAAMEAGLWRERQAVELGSVVTGSTQARKAETDITICDLTGTGAQDTAIATHAYSLARANGIGAKIMA
;
A
#
# COMPACT_ATOMS: atom_id res chain seq x y z
N SER A 1 -7.93 -3.68 -0.14
CA SER A 1 -8.10 -4.85 -1.03
C SER A 1 -7.59 -4.54 -2.44
N ASP A 2 -7.10 -5.51 -3.21
CA ASP A 2 -6.61 -5.33 -4.59
C ASP A 2 -7.59 -5.81 -5.68
N GLN A 3 -8.68 -6.47 -5.29
CA GLN A 3 -9.68 -7.00 -6.23
C GLN A 3 -10.87 -6.05 -6.40
N ALA A 4 -11.33 -5.90 -7.64
CA ALA A 4 -12.52 -5.12 -7.96
C ALA A 4 -13.75 -5.59 -7.18
N GLY A 5 -14.52 -4.65 -6.65
CA GLY A 5 -15.75 -4.93 -5.90
C GLY A 5 -15.54 -5.35 -4.45
N LYS A 6 -14.33 -5.77 -4.05
CA LYS A 6 -14.03 -6.02 -2.63
C LYS A 6 -13.94 -4.73 -1.83
N ASN A 7 -14.31 -4.85 -0.56
CA ASN A 7 -14.21 -3.82 0.48
C ASN A 7 -14.22 -4.55 1.83
N GLU A 8 -13.12 -4.52 2.56
CA GLU A 8 -12.93 -5.32 3.78
C GLU A 8 -13.32 -4.56 5.05
N ILE A 9 -13.20 -3.23 5.02
CA ILE A 9 -13.52 -2.37 6.16
C ILE A 9 -14.61 -1.37 5.80
N ASP A 10 -15.42 -0.97 6.78
CA ASP A 10 -16.45 0.05 6.57
C ASP A 10 -15.80 1.34 6.01
N PRO A 11 -16.29 1.90 4.88
CA PRO A 11 -15.74 3.13 4.30
C PRO A 11 -15.66 4.30 5.29
N ALA A 12 -16.56 4.38 6.27
CA ALA A 12 -16.52 5.40 7.33
C ALA A 12 -15.31 5.24 8.27
N ALA A 13 -14.70 4.05 8.35
CA ALA A 13 -13.49 3.82 9.13
C ALA A 13 -12.29 4.62 8.61
N LEU A 14 -12.17 4.83 7.29
CA LEU A 14 -11.12 5.66 6.70
C LEU A 14 -11.18 7.12 7.17
N LEU A 15 -12.39 7.61 7.48
CA LEU A 15 -12.63 8.96 7.96
C LEU A 15 -12.41 9.09 9.47
N ARG A 16 -12.60 7.99 10.21
CA ARG A 16 -12.31 7.92 11.65
C ARG A 16 -10.84 7.68 11.95
N ALA A 17 -10.07 7.20 10.98
CA ALA A 17 -8.63 7.01 11.16
C ALA A 17 -7.89 8.35 11.18
N ASP A 18 -7.10 8.55 12.23
CA ASP A 18 -6.19 9.68 12.37
C ASP A 18 -5.19 9.73 11.21
N ALA A 19 -4.74 8.56 10.73
CA ALA A 19 -3.92 8.43 9.53
C ALA A 19 -4.46 7.36 8.58
N TYR A 20 -4.61 7.74 7.32
CA TYR A 20 -4.79 6.82 6.20
C TYR A 20 -3.58 6.92 5.29
N VAL A 21 -2.94 5.78 5.03
CA VAL A 21 -1.75 5.65 4.18
C VAL A 21 -2.04 4.59 3.13
N CYS A 22 -1.64 4.86 1.89
CA CYS A 22 -1.78 3.91 0.79
C CYS A 22 -0.42 3.59 0.15
N ASP A 23 -0.28 2.46 -0.54
CA ASP A 23 0.94 2.20 -1.31
C ASP A 23 1.04 3.08 -2.55
N ARG A 24 -0.02 3.08 -3.38
CA ARG A 24 -0.13 3.84 -4.61
C ARG A 24 -1.50 4.47 -4.72
N ARG A 25 -1.57 5.79 -4.63
CA ARG A 25 -2.84 6.52 -4.62
C ARG A 25 -3.72 6.17 -5.81
N SER A 26 -3.16 6.25 -7.02
CA SER A 26 -3.90 6.01 -8.26
C SER A 26 -4.50 4.60 -8.39
N GLN A 27 -3.99 3.64 -7.61
CA GLN A 27 -4.46 2.26 -7.59
C GLN A 27 -5.50 2.07 -6.47
N CYS A 28 -5.24 2.60 -5.28
CA CYS A 28 -6.20 2.56 -4.16
C CYS A 28 -7.51 3.30 -4.49
N GLU A 29 -7.45 4.40 -5.24
CA GLU A 29 -8.65 5.10 -5.75
C GLU A 29 -9.52 4.20 -6.65
N LYS A 30 -8.96 3.15 -7.27
CA LYS A 30 -9.64 2.29 -8.25
C LYS A 30 -9.95 0.89 -7.76
N LEU A 31 -9.21 0.38 -6.79
CA LEU A 31 -9.27 -1.02 -6.36
C LEU A 31 -9.24 -1.17 -4.82
N GLY A 32 -8.62 -0.21 -4.13
CA GLY A 32 -8.42 -0.21 -2.68
C GLY A 32 -9.68 0.04 -1.86
N GLU A 33 -9.51 0.13 -0.55
CA GLU A 33 -10.56 0.57 0.38
C GLU A 33 -10.95 2.04 0.11
N LEU A 34 -10.00 2.85 -0.36
CA LEU A 34 -10.26 4.25 -0.74
C LEU A 34 -11.32 4.39 -1.82
N ARG A 35 -11.36 3.48 -2.80
CA ARG A 35 -12.40 3.44 -3.83
C ARG A 35 -13.80 3.49 -3.22
N ALA A 36 -14.07 2.62 -2.24
CA ALA A 36 -15.39 2.53 -1.63
C ALA A 36 -15.75 3.80 -0.84
N ALA A 37 -14.79 4.42 -0.16
CA ALA A 37 -14.99 5.70 0.52
C ALA A 37 -15.26 6.85 -0.46
N MET A 38 -14.62 6.84 -1.63
CA MET A 38 -14.89 7.81 -2.71
C MET A 38 -16.24 7.57 -3.37
N GLU A 39 -16.60 6.32 -3.69
CA GLU A 39 -17.90 5.93 -4.26
C GLU A 39 -19.06 6.29 -3.31
N ALA A 40 -18.86 6.14 -1.99
CA ALA A 40 -19.82 6.58 -0.96
C ALA A 40 -19.84 8.12 -0.76
N GLY A 41 -18.97 8.86 -1.44
CA GLY A 41 -18.85 10.30 -1.32
C GLY A 41 -18.33 10.79 0.03
N LEU A 42 -17.69 9.91 0.81
CA LEU A 42 -17.14 10.21 2.13
C LEU A 42 -15.73 10.83 2.03
N TRP A 43 -15.00 10.53 0.96
CA TRP A 43 -13.62 10.98 0.77
C TRP A 43 -13.52 12.07 -0.31
N ARG A 44 -13.54 13.36 0.09
CA ARG A 44 -13.59 14.50 -0.86
C ARG A 44 -12.41 15.47 -0.79
N GLU A 45 -11.89 15.74 0.40
CA GLU A 45 -10.92 16.83 0.61
C GLU A 45 -9.56 16.36 1.14
N ARG A 46 -9.44 15.07 1.46
CA ARG A 46 -8.22 14.50 2.02
C ARG A 46 -7.36 13.92 0.90
N GLN A 47 -6.16 14.44 0.72
CA GLN A 47 -5.19 13.77 -0.15
C GLN A 47 -4.69 12.51 0.56
N ALA A 48 -4.78 11.36 -0.11
CA ALA A 48 -4.20 10.13 0.40
C ALA A 48 -2.68 10.25 0.46
N VAL A 49 -2.11 9.94 1.63
CA VAL A 49 -0.66 9.90 1.84
C VAL A 49 -0.12 8.59 1.29
N GLU A 50 0.95 8.65 0.49
CA GLU A 50 1.63 7.45 0.00
C GLU A 50 2.69 6.97 1.00
N LEU A 51 2.78 5.66 1.19
CA LEU A 51 3.68 5.00 2.14
C LEU A 51 5.14 5.39 1.92
N GLY A 52 5.54 5.60 0.67
CA GLY A 52 6.87 6.09 0.32
C GLY A 52 7.23 7.39 1.04
N SER A 53 6.30 8.35 1.12
CA SER A 53 6.53 9.63 1.80
C SER A 53 6.68 9.48 3.31
N VAL A 54 6.07 8.45 3.91
CA VAL A 54 6.21 8.12 5.33
C VAL A 54 7.57 7.48 5.58
N VAL A 55 7.95 6.52 4.74
CA VAL A 55 9.25 5.83 4.83
C VAL A 55 10.43 6.79 4.65
N THR A 56 10.32 7.77 3.75
CA THR A 56 11.37 8.78 3.53
C THR A 56 11.38 9.89 4.60
N GLY A 57 10.43 9.89 5.54
CA GLY A 57 10.28 10.95 6.55
C GLY A 57 9.75 12.27 6.01
N SER A 58 9.30 12.32 4.74
CA SER A 58 8.69 13.51 4.15
C SER A 58 7.32 13.83 4.75
N THR A 59 6.61 12.80 5.25
CA THR A 59 5.31 12.93 5.91
C THR A 59 5.29 12.11 7.19
N GLN A 60 4.99 12.73 8.32
CA GLN A 60 4.68 12.01 9.55
C GLN A 60 3.19 11.65 9.60
N ALA A 61 2.86 10.40 9.31
CA ALA A 61 1.49 9.90 9.32
C ALA A 61 0.97 9.71 10.76
N ARG A 62 1.57 8.80 11.54
CA ARG A 62 1.25 8.58 12.97
C ARG A 62 1.96 9.63 13.83
N LYS A 63 1.21 10.29 14.70
CA LYS A 63 1.64 11.42 15.55
C LYS A 63 1.56 11.12 17.04
N ALA A 64 0.65 10.24 17.46
CA ALA A 64 0.49 9.86 18.86
C ALA A 64 0.26 8.34 19.03
N GLU A 65 0.44 7.86 20.26
CA GLU A 65 0.22 6.44 20.59
C GLU A 65 -1.25 6.03 20.45
N THR A 66 -2.16 6.98 20.65
CA THR A 66 -3.61 6.79 20.56
C THR A 66 -4.15 6.81 19.14
N ASP A 67 -3.33 7.16 18.14
CA ASP A 67 -3.78 7.30 16.76
C ASP A 67 -4.22 5.95 16.18
N ILE A 68 -5.39 5.96 15.56
CA ILE A 68 -5.88 4.87 14.73
C ILE A 68 -5.34 5.08 13.32
N THR A 69 -4.52 4.13 12.85
CA THR A 69 -3.94 4.17 11.50
C THR A 69 -4.53 3.06 10.63
N ILE A 70 -4.88 3.40 9.39
CA ILE A 70 -5.27 2.46 8.35
C ILE A 70 -4.22 2.52 7.23
N CYS A 71 -3.74 1.35 6.82
CA CYS A 71 -2.85 1.18 5.69
C CYS A 71 -3.56 0.37 4.60
N ASP A 72 -3.80 0.97 3.44
CA ASP A 72 -4.43 0.33 2.28
C ASP A 72 -3.35 -0.04 1.26
N LEU A 73 -3.06 -1.33 1.17
CA LEU A 73 -2.01 -1.87 0.33
C LEU A 73 -2.66 -2.73 -0.76
N THR A 74 -2.51 -2.28 -2.00
CA THR A 74 -3.05 -2.93 -3.20
C THR A 74 -2.01 -3.77 -3.95
N GLY A 75 -0.74 -3.67 -3.55
CA GLY A 75 0.38 -4.36 -4.18
C GLY A 75 0.89 -3.60 -5.40
N THR A 76 2.21 -3.47 -5.50
CA THR A 76 2.87 -2.84 -6.65
C THR A 76 3.98 -3.74 -7.18
N GLY A 77 4.09 -3.87 -8.51
CA GLY A 77 5.15 -4.70 -9.11
C GLY A 77 6.58 -4.26 -8.77
N ALA A 78 6.75 -3.01 -8.32
CA ALA A 78 8.02 -2.51 -7.81
C ALA A 78 8.48 -3.25 -6.55
N GLN A 79 7.55 -3.59 -5.64
CA GLN A 79 7.85 -4.35 -4.43
C GLN A 79 8.30 -5.77 -4.78
N ASP A 80 7.60 -6.43 -5.70
CA ASP A 80 7.96 -7.77 -6.18
C ASP A 80 9.33 -7.77 -6.85
N THR A 81 9.61 -6.78 -7.67
CA THR A 81 10.90 -6.62 -8.36
C THR A 81 12.04 -6.44 -7.37
N ALA A 82 11.83 -5.62 -6.33
CA ALA A 82 12.83 -5.41 -5.28
C ALA A 82 13.14 -6.70 -4.51
N ILE A 83 12.11 -7.44 -4.10
CA ILE A 83 12.25 -8.73 -3.42
C ILE A 83 12.93 -9.76 -4.33
N ALA A 84 12.48 -9.89 -5.57
CA ALA A 84 13.05 -10.81 -6.55
C ALA A 84 14.52 -10.51 -6.83
N THR A 85 14.88 -9.23 -6.99
CA THR A 85 16.27 -8.80 -7.21
C THR A 85 17.16 -9.15 -6.01
N HIS A 86 16.68 -8.90 -4.79
CA HIS A 86 17.41 -9.22 -3.57
C HIS A 86 17.58 -10.75 -3.40
N ALA A 87 16.50 -11.51 -3.54
CA ALA A 87 16.53 -12.97 -3.46
C ALA A 87 17.45 -13.58 -4.54
N TYR A 88 17.42 -13.04 -5.77
CA TYR A 88 18.30 -13.47 -6.85
C TYR A 88 19.78 -13.20 -6.52
N SER A 89 20.09 -12.02 -5.96
CA SER A 89 21.46 -11.69 -5.53
C SER A 89 21.97 -12.67 -4.48
N LEU A 90 21.15 -12.99 -3.47
CA LEU A 90 21.49 -13.97 -2.44
C LEU A 90 21.64 -15.38 -3.02
N ALA A 91 20.75 -15.81 -3.91
CA ALA A 91 20.84 -17.12 -4.55
C ALA A 91 22.14 -17.27 -5.34
N ARG A 92 22.52 -16.23 -6.10
CA ARG A 92 23.78 -16.17 -6.85
C ARG A 92 25.00 -16.25 -5.94
N ALA A 93 25.00 -15.51 -4.82
CA ALA A 93 26.10 -15.50 -3.86
C ALA A 93 26.31 -16.86 -3.16
N ASN A 94 25.23 -17.63 -2.99
CA ASN A 94 25.24 -18.92 -2.28
C ASN A 94 25.22 -20.14 -3.21
N GLY A 95 25.28 -19.96 -4.53
CA GLY A 95 25.21 -21.07 -5.49
C GLY A 95 23.87 -21.82 -5.49
N ILE A 96 22.78 -21.15 -5.12
CA ILE A 96 21.43 -21.74 -5.05
C ILE A 96 20.71 -21.54 -6.39
N GLY A 97 20.00 -22.58 -6.85
CA GLY A 97 19.16 -22.56 -8.05
C GLY A 97 19.71 -23.42 -9.20
N ALA A 98 19.01 -23.43 -10.33
CA ALA A 98 19.39 -24.16 -11.53
C ALA A 98 19.37 -23.24 -12.75
N LYS A 99 20.32 -23.46 -13.68
CA LYS A 99 20.37 -22.75 -14.96
C LYS A 99 19.63 -23.58 -16.01
N ILE A 100 18.58 -23.03 -16.59
CA ILE A 100 17.90 -23.62 -17.75
C ILE A 100 18.50 -23.00 -19.01
N MET A 101 19.01 -23.83 -19.92
CA MET A 101 19.51 -23.39 -21.23
C MET A 101 18.41 -23.61 -22.27
N ALA A 102 18.22 -22.63 -23.14
CA ALA A 102 17.39 -22.73 -24.34
C ALA A 102 18.23 -23.21 -25.53
#